data_AF-A0A345NTD6-F1
#
_entry.id   AF-A0A345NTD6-F1
#
_cell.length_a   1.000
_cell.length_b   1.000
_cell.length_c   1.000
_cell.angle_alpha   90.00
_cell.angle_beta   90.00
_cell.angle_gamma   90.00
#
_symmetry.space_group_name_H-M   'P 1'
#
loop_
_entity.id
_entity.type
_entity.pdbx_description
1 polymer ?
#
loop_
_entity_poly.entity_id
_entity_poly.type
_entity_poly.pdbx_seq_one_letter_code
_entity_poly.pdbx_strand_id
1 'polypeptide(L)'
;MKNIKTLIWLSILLLLIPAIPTQAATNQTAVGVSSAFLERTGVVNLSVFISSDEKIAGGSLDILYDTEKLRINATDANMTNALSSYLTSGGSDGAGTISLSFAKATGSVVDSTVMEIKATVLAGGSGQVNELTLANVELYTEQGKKITAQLIDGQIKPFEGKEETYTKPVTGNKSWVITLSTPYNPATLNAQAVSMKRGSYVVPVEVEVVSAKQFRVKPVETYTRGTYTMDITDQLRSANGKKLSQPVRFTFKVN
;
A
#
# COMPACT_ATOMS: atom_id res chain seq x y z
N MET A 1 49.33 -40.05 -26.51
CA MET A 1 49.02 -38.71 -25.97
C MET A 1 47.67 -38.28 -26.50
N LYS A 2 46.61 -38.58 -25.75
CA LYS A 2 45.20 -38.37 -26.09
C LYS A 2 44.58 -37.57 -24.93
N ASN A 3 43.68 -36.64 -25.24
CA ASN A 3 42.74 -35.97 -24.32
C ASN A 3 43.12 -34.58 -23.75
N ILE A 4 43.51 -33.61 -24.59
CA ILE A 4 43.56 -32.16 -24.20
C ILE A 4 42.85 -31.29 -25.26
N LYS A 5 41.70 -31.70 -25.79
CA LYS A 5 40.92 -30.85 -26.73
C LYS A 5 39.46 -30.64 -26.31
N THR A 6 38.95 -31.41 -25.36
CA THR A 6 37.56 -31.32 -24.89
C THR A 6 37.33 -30.37 -23.71
N LEU A 7 38.39 -29.88 -23.05
CA LEU A 7 38.22 -29.02 -21.86
C LEU A 7 38.01 -27.52 -22.19
N ILE A 8 38.40 -27.08 -23.39
CA ILE A 8 38.32 -25.64 -23.76
C ILE A 8 36.93 -25.26 -24.26
N TRP A 9 36.17 -26.19 -24.83
CA TRP A 9 34.81 -25.92 -25.33
C TRP A 9 33.76 -25.81 -24.23
N LEU A 10 33.98 -26.39 -23.04
CA LEU A 10 33.05 -26.27 -21.91
C LEU A 10 33.20 -24.93 -21.16
N SER A 11 34.36 -24.28 -21.23
CA SER A 11 34.60 -22.98 -20.57
C SER A 11 33.99 -21.79 -21.30
N ILE A 12 33.78 -21.88 -22.62
CA ILE A 12 33.18 -20.77 -23.40
C ILE A 12 31.65 -20.77 -23.27
N LEU A 13 31.02 -21.91 -23.01
CA LEU A 13 29.56 -22.00 -22.88
C LEU A 13 29.01 -21.47 -21.54
N LEU A 14 29.85 -21.35 -20.51
CA LEU A 14 29.47 -20.78 -19.19
C LEU A 14 29.47 -19.25 -19.15
N LEU A 15 29.99 -18.58 -20.19
CA LEU A 15 30.01 -17.10 -20.30
C LEU A 15 28.77 -16.52 -21.02
N LEU A 16 27.85 -17.39 -21.46
CA LEU A 16 26.59 -17.01 -22.12
C LEU A 16 25.37 -17.26 -21.23
N ILE A 17 25.53 -17.28 -19.90
CA ILE A 17 24.37 -17.08 -19.03
C ILE A 17 24.06 -15.59 -19.13
N PRO A 18 22.95 -15.16 -19.75
CA PRO A 18 22.53 -13.78 -19.63
C PRO A 18 22.44 -13.51 -18.13
N ALA A 19 23.28 -12.60 -17.64
CA ALA A 19 23.04 -12.00 -16.35
C ALA A 19 21.68 -11.35 -16.48
N ILE A 20 20.62 -12.02 -16.04
CA ILE A 20 19.32 -11.40 -15.84
C ILE A 20 19.67 -10.28 -14.87
N PRO A 21 19.65 -8.99 -15.29
CA PRO A 21 19.82 -7.95 -14.32
C PRO A 21 18.72 -8.21 -13.31
N THR A 22 19.09 -8.55 -12.08
CA THR A 22 18.21 -8.38 -10.94
C THR A 22 17.82 -6.92 -11.02
N GLN A 23 16.67 -6.63 -11.64
CA GLN A 23 16.09 -5.30 -11.65
C GLN A 23 16.05 -4.95 -10.17
N ALA A 24 16.88 -3.98 -9.79
CA ALA A 24 16.71 -3.31 -8.52
C ALA A 24 15.23 -2.96 -8.45
N ALA A 25 14.58 -3.21 -7.32
CA ALA A 25 13.18 -2.84 -7.14
C ALA A 25 13.06 -1.34 -7.44
N THR A 26 12.65 -1.00 -8.65
CA THR A 26 12.42 0.38 -9.07
C THR A 26 11.17 0.81 -8.32
N ASN A 27 11.22 1.97 -7.65
CA ASN A 27 10.03 2.59 -7.08
C ASN A 27 9.06 2.81 -8.24
N GLN A 28 8.09 1.92 -8.41
CA GLN A 28 7.08 2.07 -9.44
C GLN A 28 5.96 2.91 -8.84
N THR A 29 5.59 4.01 -9.50
CA THR A 29 4.42 4.81 -9.11
C THR A 29 3.24 3.91 -8.76
N ALA A 30 2.59 4.17 -7.63
CA ALA A 30 1.44 3.42 -7.12
C ALA A 30 0.27 4.36 -6.83
N VAL A 31 -0.94 3.91 -7.17
CA VAL A 31 -2.21 4.54 -6.81
C VAL A 31 -3.05 3.50 -6.10
N GLY A 32 -3.57 3.84 -4.93
CA GLY A 32 -4.30 2.87 -4.12
C GLY A 32 -5.43 3.46 -3.30
N VAL A 33 -6.39 2.59 -2.98
CA VAL A 33 -7.43 2.83 -1.97
C VAL A 33 -7.15 1.87 -0.82
N SER A 34 -7.09 2.40 0.40
CA SER A 34 -6.76 1.58 1.56
C SER A 34 -7.80 0.49 1.83
N SER A 35 -7.39 -0.53 2.58
CA SER A 35 -8.28 -1.58 3.06
C SER A 35 -8.50 -1.44 4.56
N ALA A 36 -9.67 -1.88 5.03
CA ALA A 36 -10.00 -1.90 6.45
C ALA A 36 -10.47 -3.29 6.90
N PHE A 37 -10.10 -3.67 8.12
CA PHE A 37 -10.60 -4.88 8.75
C PHE A 37 -11.80 -4.56 9.63
N LEU A 38 -12.96 -5.14 9.32
CA LEU A 38 -14.21 -4.93 10.05
C LEU A 38 -15.03 -6.22 10.12
N GLU A 39 -15.33 -6.68 11.34
CA GLU A 39 -16.03 -7.95 11.60
C GLU A 39 -17.57 -7.85 11.51
N ARG A 40 -18.11 -6.63 11.56
CA ARG A 40 -19.56 -6.35 11.65
C ARG A 40 -19.90 -5.09 10.86
N THR A 41 -21.17 -4.70 10.82
CA THR A 41 -21.56 -3.37 10.33
C THR A 41 -20.89 -2.28 11.16
N GLY A 42 -20.55 -1.16 10.53
CA GLY A 42 -19.88 -0.05 11.21
C GLY A 42 -19.37 0.99 10.24
N VAL A 43 -18.69 1.98 10.79
CA VAL A 43 -18.04 3.05 10.01
C VAL A 43 -16.54 2.79 9.97
N VAL A 44 -15.96 2.93 8.79
CA VAL A 44 -14.52 2.86 8.56
C VAL A 44 -14.05 4.09 7.81
N ASN A 45 -12.84 4.53 8.12
CA ASN A 45 -12.14 5.54 7.34
C ASN A 45 -11.17 4.82 6.40
N LEU A 46 -11.25 5.16 5.13
CA LEU A 46 -10.38 4.72 4.06
C LEU A 46 -9.63 5.92 3.51
N SER A 47 -8.53 5.67 2.84
CA SER A 47 -7.66 6.70 2.30
C SER A 47 -7.28 6.35 0.87
N VAL A 48 -7.31 7.33 -0.01
CA VAL A 48 -6.76 7.22 -1.37
C VAL A 48 -5.36 7.79 -1.34
N PHE A 49 -4.37 7.05 -1.82
CA PHE A 49 -2.99 7.50 -1.85
C PHE A 49 -2.40 7.46 -3.26
N ILE A 50 -1.45 8.35 -3.49
CA ILE A 50 -0.58 8.36 -4.65
C ILE A 50 0.85 8.40 -4.12
N SER A 51 1.68 7.49 -4.60
CA SER A 51 3.12 7.47 -4.35
C SER A 51 3.82 7.38 -5.69
N SER A 52 4.51 8.44 -6.11
CA SER A 52 5.12 8.55 -7.43
C SER A 52 6.63 8.70 -7.36
N ASP A 53 7.31 8.13 -8.36
CA ASP A 53 8.73 8.33 -8.62
C ASP A 53 8.96 9.38 -9.72
N GLU A 54 7.93 9.68 -10.51
CA GLU A 54 7.92 10.72 -11.53
C GLU A 54 7.09 11.94 -11.09
N LYS A 55 7.36 13.10 -11.70
CA LYS A 55 6.54 14.32 -11.50
C LYS A 55 5.20 14.18 -12.22
N ILE A 56 4.12 14.23 -11.46
CA ILE A 56 2.76 14.20 -12.00
C ILE A 56 2.30 15.64 -12.23
N ALA A 57 1.85 15.97 -13.44
CA ALA A 57 1.25 17.26 -13.76
C ALA A 57 -0.28 17.19 -13.82
N GLY A 58 -0.85 16.02 -14.09
CA GLY A 58 -2.28 15.83 -13.98
C GLY A 58 -2.68 14.38 -13.92
N GLY A 59 -3.92 14.15 -13.54
CA GLY A 59 -4.47 12.82 -13.51
C GLY A 59 -5.93 12.77 -13.11
N SER A 60 -6.50 11.58 -13.27
CA SER A 60 -7.85 11.23 -12.88
C SER A 60 -7.87 9.83 -12.28
N LEU A 61 -8.83 9.58 -11.40
CA LEU A 61 -9.20 8.24 -10.96
C LEU A 61 -10.67 8.22 -10.53
N ASP A 62 -11.27 7.05 -10.66
CA ASP A 62 -12.54 6.71 -10.08
C ASP A 62 -12.37 5.54 -9.10
N ILE A 63 -13.24 5.50 -8.09
CA ILE A 63 -13.39 4.38 -7.17
C ILE A 63 -14.84 3.93 -7.25
N LEU A 64 -15.03 2.67 -7.64
CA LEU A 64 -16.33 2.04 -7.76
C LEU A 64 -16.62 1.21 -6.51
N TYR A 65 -17.83 1.32 -5.98
CA TYR A 65 -18.29 0.54 -4.83
C TYR A 65 -19.75 0.10 -4.96
N ASP A 66 -20.11 -0.96 -4.24
CA ASP A 66 -21.47 -1.50 -4.21
C ASP A 66 -22.33 -0.77 -3.17
N THR A 67 -23.34 -0.03 -3.65
CA THR A 67 -24.25 0.76 -2.80
C THR A 67 -25.21 -0.07 -1.95
N GLU A 68 -25.41 -1.35 -2.29
CA GLU A 68 -26.19 -2.27 -1.46
C GLU A 68 -25.41 -2.67 -0.20
N LYS A 69 -24.08 -2.62 -0.27
CA LYS A 69 -23.19 -3.06 0.80
C LYS A 69 -22.53 -1.92 1.56
N LEU A 70 -22.24 -0.81 0.88
CA LEU A 70 -21.56 0.36 1.42
C LEU A 70 -22.37 1.63 1.18
N ARG A 71 -22.36 2.52 2.16
CA ARG A 71 -22.85 3.90 2.01
C ARG A 71 -21.70 4.88 2.21
N ILE A 72 -21.47 5.70 1.20
CA ILE A 72 -20.52 6.82 1.22
C ILE A 72 -21.30 8.04 0.75
N ASN A 73 -21.59 9.00 1.63
CA ASN A 73 -22.34 10.18 1.23
C ASN A 73 -21.44 11.15 0.45
N ALA A 74 -22.04 12.09 -0.29
CA ALA A 74 -21.29 13.11 -1.04
C ALA A 74 -20.30 13.90 -0.15
N THR A 75 -20.63 14.11 1.12
CA THR A 75 -19.79 14.82 2.11
C THR A 75 -18.73 13.95 2.78
N ASP A 76 -18.77 12.63 2.56
CA ASP A 76 -17.91 11.66 3.25
C ASP A 76 -16.61 11.37 2.48
N ALA A 77 -16.43 11.93 1.27
CA ALA A 77 -15.18 11.86 0.51
C ALA A 77 -14.57 13.27 0.43
N ASN A 78 -13.43 13.47 1.09
CA ASN A 78 -12.81 14.79 1.24
C ASN A 78 -11.36 14.77 0.76
N MET A 79 -11.00 15.76 -0.06
CA MET A 79 -9.62 15.97 -0.48
C MET A 79 -8.75 16.39 0.70
N THR A 80 -7.52 15.88 0.75
CA THR A 80 -6.50 16.37 1.69
C THR A 80 -5.73 17.56 1.09
N ASN A 81 -4.82 18.13 1.87
CA ASN A 81 -3.93 19.19 1.40
C ASN A 81 -2.78 18.69 0.50
N ALA A 82 -2.65 17.38 0.25
CA ALA A 82 -1.56 16.81 -0.55
C ALA A 82 -1.53 17.38 -1.98
N LEU A 83 -2.70 17.72 -2.53
CA LEU A 83 -2.84 18.30 -3.86
C LEU A 83 -3.21 19.80 -3.83
N SER A 84 -2.98 20.49 -2.71
CA SER A 84 -3.36 21.93 -2.54
C SER A 84 -2.75 22.88 -3.58
N SER A 85 -1.62 22.51 -4.20
CA SER A 85 -0.99 23.29 -5.27
C SER A 85 -1.49 22.96 -6.69
N TYR A 86 -2.43 22.01 -6.80
CA TYR A 86 -3.08 21.63 -8.05
C TYR A 86 -4.46 22.27 -8.12
N LEU A 87 -4.95 22.51 -9.34
CA LEU A 87 -6.38 22.62 -9.56
C LEU A 87 -6.97 21.22 -9.33
N THR A 88 -7.94 21.09 -8.42
CA THR A 88 -8.51 19.80 -8.04
C THR A 88 -10.03 19.82 -8.11
N SER A 89 -10.59 18.67 -8.42
CA SER A 89 -12.01 18.37 -8.29
C SER A 89 -12.13 16.93 -7.82
N GLY A 90 -12.96 16.68 -6.81
CA GLY A 90 -13.21 15.31 -6.36
C GLY A 90 -14.28 15.24 -5.30
N GLY A 91 -14.82 14.05 -5.10
CA GLY A 91 -15.91 13.79 -4.17
C GLY A 91 -16.67 12.51 -4.54
N SER A 92 -17.68 12.18 -3.73
CA SER A 92 -18.59 11.06 -4.04
C SER A 92 -19.87 11.56 -4.68
N ASP A 93 -20.40 10.78 -5.62
CA ASP A 93 -21.76 10.97 -6.16
C ASP A 93 -22.85 10.42 -5.24
N GLY A 94 -22.48 9.68 -4.19
CA GLY A 94 -23.41 8.97 -3.31
C GLY A 94 -24.14 7.79 -3.95
N ALA A 95 -23.77 7.44 -5.19
CA ALA A 95 -24.44 6.48 -6.07
C ALA A 95 -23.49 5.38 -6.57
N GLY A 96 -22.36 5.15 -5.89
CA GLY A 96 -21.42 4.07 -6.19
C GLY A 96 -20.09 4.54 -6.78
N THR A 97 -19.88 5.85 -6.95
CA THR A 97 -18.64 6.40 -7.50
C THR A 97 -18.02 7.44 -6.57
N ILE A 98 -16.69 7.44 -6.51
CA ILE A 98 -15.89 8.53 -5.98
C ILE A 98 -14.90 8.90 -7.06
N SER A 99 -14.87 10.16 -7.45
CA SER A 99 -14.00 10.64 -8.52
C SER A 99 -13.00 11.65 -7.98
N LEU A 100 -11.81 11.66 -8.60
CA LEU A 100 -10.79 12.67 -8.39
C LEU A 100 -10.19 13.03 -9.75
N SER A 101 -10.04 14.32 -10.00
CA SER A 101 -9.25 14.87 -11.10
C SER A 101 -8.39 16.03 -10.58
N PHE A 102 -7.16 16.11 -11.08
CA PHE A 102 -6.23 17.15 -10.67
C PHE A 102 -5.29 17.54 -11.81
N ALA A 103 -4.88 18.80 -11.83
CA ALA A 103 -3.96 19.33 -12.85
C ALA A 103 -3.12 20.50 -12.32
N LYS A 104 -1.89 20.63 -12.82
CA LYS A 104 -0.93 21.68 -12.51
C LYS A 104 0.02 21.86 -13.69
N ALA A 105 0.38 23.11 -13.98
CA ALA A 105 1.26 23.45 -15.11
C ALA A 105 2.68 22.84 -14.97
N THR A 106 3.20 22.78 -13.75
CA THR A 106 4.51 22.18 -13.45
C THR A 106 4.32 21.04 -12.47
N GLY A 107 4.62 19.83 -12.93
CA GLY A 107 4.35 18.62 -12.16
C GLY A 107 5.16 18.53 -10.87
N SER A 108 4.72 17.70 -9.94
CA SER A 108 5.45 17.43 -8.69
C SER A 108 5.38 15.95 -8.36
N VAL A 109 6.39 15.45 -7.64
CA VAL A 109 6.31 14.11 -7.04
C VAL A 109 5.23 14.16 -5.96
N VAL A 110 4.37 13.14 -5.94
CA VAL A 110 3.29 13.01 -4.94
C VAL A 110 3.54 11.73 -4.16
N ASP A 111 3.71 11.85 -2.85
CA ASP A 111 3.86 10.71 -1.94
C ASP A 111 3.01 10.95 -0.70
N SER A 112 1.69 10.78 -0.84
CA SER A 112 0.75 11.13 0.22
C SER A 112 -0.65 10.54 0.04
N THR A 113 -1.45 10.61 1.10
CA THR A 113 -2.91 10.46 1.03
C THR A 113 -3.49 11.70 0.36
N VAL A 114 -4.21 11.52 -0.75
CA VAL A 114 -4.84 12.60 -1.53
C VAL A 114 -6.33 12.80 -1.20
N MET A 115 -7.00 11.77 -0.67
CA MET A 115 -8.41 11.83 -0.27
C MET A 115 -8.65 10.92 0.94
N GLU A 116 -9.51 11.36 1.86
CA GLU A 116 -10.05 10.56 2.96
C GLU A 116 -11.53 10.26 2.69
N ILE A 117 -11.92 9.01 2.92
CA ILE A 117 -13.26 8.49 2.64
C ILE A 117 -13.82 7.87 3.90
N LYS A 118 -15.02 8.30 4.32
CA LYS A 118 -15.76 7.68 5.40
C LYS A 118 -16.85 6.77 4.82
N ALA A 119 -16.70 5.46 5.01
CA ALA A 119 -17.65 4.47 4.53
C ALA A 119 -18.43 3.85 5.67
N THR A 120 -19.76 3.72 5.49
CA THR A 120 -20.62 2.96 6.39
C THR A 120 -20.92 1.61 5.75
N VAL A 121 -20.53 0.53 6.42
CA VAL A 121 -20.83 -0.85 6.01
C VAL A 121 -22.27 -1.19 6.41
N LEU A 122 -23.12 -1.40 5.42
CA LEU A 122 -24.56 -1.70 5.57
C LEU A 122 -24.81 -3.18 5.79
N ALA A 123 -24.05 -4.04 5.10
CA ALA A 123 -24.11 -5.48 5.21
C ALA A 123 -22.75 -6.01 5.70
N GLY A 124 -22.59 -6.13 7.02
CA GLY A 124 -21.43 -6.76 7.65
C GLY A 124 -21.74 -8.18 8.08
N GLY A 125 -20.76 -9.08 8.00
CA GLY A 125 -20.90 -10.47 8.41
C GLY A 125 -19.67 -11.30 8.02
N SER A 126 -19.52 -12.49 8.59
CA SER A 126 -18.38 -13.37 8.30
C SER A 126 -18.29 -13.65 6.79
N GLY A 127 -17.11 -13.44 6.21
CA GLY A 127 -16.82 -13.70 4.79
C GLY A 127 -17.38 -12.67 3.80
N GLN A 128 -18.00 -11.58 4.24
CA GLN A 128 -18.42 -10.50 3.35
C GLN A 128 -17.23 -9.60 3.01
N VAL A 129 -16.92 -9.49 1.73
CA VAL A 129 -15.91 -8.57 1.19
C VAL A 129 -16.63 -7.46 0.44
N ASN A 130 -16.34 -6.22 0.84
CA ASN A 130 -16.85 -5.02 0.19
C ASN A 130 -15.70 -4.38 -0.58
N GLU A 131 -15.67 -4.61 -1.89
CA GLU A 131 -14.60 -4.14 -2.77
C GLU A 131 -14.72 -2.62 -3.03
N LEU A 132 -13.57 -1.97 -3.17
CA LEU A 132 -13.43 -0.61 -3.69
C LEU A 132 -12.45 -0.65 -4.86
N THR A 133 -12.99 -0.68 -6.08
CA THR A 133 -12.20 -0.91 -7.29
C THR A 133 -11.75 0.40 -7.92
N LEU A 134 -10.46 0.53 -8.22
CA LEU A 134 -9.93 1.65 -8.98
C LEU A 134 -10.28 1.50 -10.46
N ALA A 135 -10.85 2.55 -11.04
CA ALA A 135 -11.18 2.67 -12.45
C ALA A 135 -10.68 3.99 -13.02
N ASN A 136 -10.58 4.08 -14.34
CA ASN A 136 -10.22 5.31 -15.08
C ASN A 136 -8.98 6.04 -14.52
N VAL A 137 -7.99 5.26 -14.05
CA VAL A 137 -6.77 5.80 -13.47
C VAL A 137 -5.84 6.23 -14.60
N GLU A 138 -5.66 7.54 -14.71
CA GLU A 138 -4.74 8.14 -15.67
C GLU A 138 -3.84 9.14 -14.95
N LEU A 139 -2.54 9.06 -15.20
CA LEU A 139 -1.55 9.99 -14.66
C LEU A 139 -0.65 10.47 -15.81
N TYR A 140 -0.30 11.74 -15.82
CA TYR A 140 0.48 12.36 -16.89
C TYR A 140 1.58 13.27 -16.34
N THR A 141 2.73 13.30 -17.01
CA THR A 141 3.76 14.32 -16.79
C THR A 141 3.34 15.66 -17.42
N GLU A 142 4.09 16.73 -17.16
CA GLU A 142 3.83 18.06 -17.73
C GLU A 142 3.98 18.10 -19.27
N GLN A 143 4.66 17.11 -19.86
CA GLN A 143 4.76 16.92 -21.31
C GLN A 143 3.63 16.06 -21.90
N GLY A 144 2.65 15.63 -21.09
CA GLY A 144 1.57 14.76 -21.53
C GLY A 144 1.98 13.29 -21.71
N LYS A 145 3.16 12.88 -21.22
CA LYS A 145 3.55 11.46 -21.19
C LYS A 145 2.73 10.74 -20.12
N LYS A 146 2.05 9.64 -20.50
CA LYS A 146 1.33 8.79 -19.55
C LYS A 146 2.30 8.09 -18.59
N ILE A 147 2.01 8.15 -17.30
CA ILE A 147 2.75 7.47 -16.23
C ILE A 147 2.05 6.13 -15.97
N THR A 148 2.81 5.04 -15.98
CA THR A 148 2.27 3.71 -15.66
C THR A 148 2.30 3.52 -14.15
N ALA A 149 1.11 3.37 -13.55
CA ALA A 149 0.98 3.14 -12.13
C ALA A 149 0.62 1.68 -11.82
N GLN A 150 1.13 1.19 -10.70
CA GLN A 150 0.58 0.00 -10.06
C GLN A 150 -0.72 0.37 -9.34
N LEU A 151 -1.81 -0.30 -9.70
CA LEU A 151 -3.12 -0.05 -9.11
C LEU A 151 -3.39 -1.00 -7.92
N ILE A 152 -3.92 -0.44 -6.85
CA ILE A 152 -4.14 -1.15 -5.58
C ILE A 152 -5.58 -0.89 -5.13
N ASP A 153 -6.47 -1.81 -5.47
CA ASP A 153 -7.85 -1.76 -5.01
C ASP A 153 -7.94 -1.86 -3.48
N GLY A 154 -8.97 -1.22 -2.94
CA GLY A 154 -9.34 -1.27 -1.53
C GLY A 154 -10.40 -2.33 -1.28
N GLN A 155 -10.57 -2.70 -0.02
CA GLN A 155 -11.61 -3.63 0.41
C GLN A 155 -11.91 -3.41 1.90
N ILE A 156 -13.16 -3.64 2.30
CA ILE A 156 -13.55 -3.74 3.71
C ILE A 156 -14.01 -5.17 3.96
N LYS A 157 -13.29 -5.89 4.83
CA LYS A 157 -13.54 -7.32 5.11
C LYS A 157 -13.14 -7.70 6.54
N PRO A 158 -13.61 -8.84 7.07
CA PRO A 158 -13.04 -9.43 8.29
C PRO A 158 -11.53 -9.68 8.17
N PHE A 159 -10.83 -9.74 9.31
CA PHE A 159 -9.41 -10.13 9.26
C PHE A 159 -9.28 -11.63 9.01
N GLU A 160 -8.81 -11.99 7.82
CA GLU A 160 -8.48 -13.36 7.45
C GLU A 160 -7.00 -13.43 7.06
N GLY A 161 -6.15 -13.74 8.03
CA GLY A 161 -4.70 -13.73 7.85
C GLY A 161 -3.94 -14.50 8.90
N LYS A 162 -2.62 -14.40 8.83
CA LYS A 162 -1.73 -15.03 9.81
C LYS A 162 -1.68 -14.19 11.07
N GLU A 163 -1.99 -14.79 12.20
CA GLU A 163 -1.78 -14.18 13.52
C GLU A 163 -0.50 -14.71 14.17
N GLU A 164 0.31 -13.80 14.68
CA GLU A 164 1.53 -14.10 15.43
C GLU A 164 1.55 -13.30 16.73
N THR A 165 2.08 -13.90 17.80
CA THR A 165 2.26 -13.22 19.09
C THR A 165 3.71 -13.34 19.54
N TYR A 166 4.34 -12.20 19.77
CA TYR A 166 5.64 -12.12 20.43
C TYR A 166 5.47 -12.04 21.94
N THR A 167 5.90 -13.10 22.61
CA THR A 167 5.58 -13.35 24.02
C THR A 167 6.49 -12.61 25.00
N LYS A 168 7.70 -12.23 24.58
CA LYS A 168 8.64 -11.51 25.45
C LYS A 168 8.28 -10.02 25.49
N PRO A 169 8.26 -9.39 26.67
CA PRO A 169 8.10 -7.94 26.75
C PRO A 169 9.21 -7.21 25.98
N VAL A 170 8.86 -6.09 25.36
CA VAL A 170 9.80 -5.22 24.64
C VAL A 170 9.88 -3.85 25.29
N THR A 171 10.97 -3.15 25.02
CA THR A 171 11.16 -1.76 25.44
C THR A 171 10.28 -0.80 24.63
N GLY A 172 10.00 0.37 25.19
CA GLY A 172 9.15 1.37 24.52
C GLY A 172 9.68 1.89 23.18
N ASN A 173 10.98 1.77 22.93
CA ASN A 173 11.63 2.17 21.68
C ASN A 173 11.88 1.01 20.72
N LYS A 174 11.21 -0.13 20.92
CA LYS A 174 11.42 -1.33 20.09
C LYS A 174 11.16 -1.03 18.62
N SER A 175 12.17 -1.31 17.80
CA SER A 175 12.03 -1.34 16.34
C SER A 175 11.95 -2.78 15.81
N TRP A 176 11.11 -2.97 14.80
CA TRP A 176 10.85 -4.23 14.13
C TRP A 176 11.44 -4.20 12.72
N VAL A 177 12.21 -5.22 12.36
CA VAL A 177 12.68 -5.42 10.99
C VAL A 177 11.88 -6.58 10.41
N ILE A 178 11.07 -6.28 9.40
CA ILE A 178 10.22 -7.26 8.73
C ILE A 178 10.98 -7.78 7.50
N THR A 179 10.97 -9.09 7.29
CA THR A 179 11.59 -9.73 6.12
C THR A 179 10.54 -10.43 5.28
N LEU A 180 10.49 -10.08 3.99
CA LEU A 180 9.60 -10.68 3.00
C LEU A 180 10.34 -11.76 2.20
N SER A 181 9.60 -12.73 1.67
CA SER A 181 10.16 -13.79 0.83
C SER A 181 10.62 -13.27 -0.55
N THR A 182 9.93 -12.25 -1.07
CA THR A 182 10.17 -11.63 -2.38
C THR A 182 10.40 -10.13 -2.27
N PRO A 183 11.05 -9.50 -3.28
CA PRO A 183 11.16 -8.05 -3.31
C PRO A 183 9.79 -7.34 -3.35
N TYR A 184 9.68 -6.19 -2.69
CA TYR A 184 8.45 -5.38 -2.66
C TYR A 184 8.60 -4.05 -3.41
N ASN A 185 7.47 -3.46 -3.82
CA ASN A 185 7.46 -2.10 -4.36
C ASN A 185 7.41 -1.09 -3.19
N PRO A 186 8.45 -0.27 -2.97
CA PRO A 186 8.46 0.67 -1.85
C PRO A 186 7.39 1.76 -1.93
N ALA A 187 6.87 2.10 -3.11
CA ALA A 187 5.73 3.03 -3.25
C ALA A 187 4.44 2.50 -2.60
N THR A 188 4.39 1.20 -2.30
CA THR A 188 3.28 0.55 -1.58
C THR A 188 3.54 0.40 -0.08
N LEU A 189 4.73 0.78 0.40
CA LEU A 189 5.09 0.73 1.81
C LEU A 189 4.68 2.03 2.50
N ASN A 190 3.44 2.09 2.94
CA ASN A 190 2.85 3.26 3.60
C ASN A 190 1.99 2.85 4.81
N ALA A 191 1.35 3.82 5.46
CA ALA A 191 0.51 3.60 6.64
C ALA A 191 -0.72 2.70 6.40
N GLN A 192 -1.11 2.50 5.13
CA GLN A 192 -2.23 1.63 4.74
C GLN A 192 -1.77 0.17 4.57
N ALA A 193 -0.50 -0.03 4.20
CA ALA A 193 0.13 -1.32 4.12
C ALA A 193 0.63 -1.83 5.47
N VAL A 194 1.09 -0.92 6.34
CA VAL A 194 1.61 -1.25 7.67
C VAL A 194 1.04 -0.27 8.69
N SER A 195 0.28 -0.78 9.66
CA SER A 195 -0.29 0.04 10.74
C SER A 195 0.00 -0.56 12.11
N MET A 196 0.09 0.30 13.12
CA MET A 196 0.31 -0.07 14.52
C MET A 196 -0.86 0.44 15.36
N LYS A 197 -1.39 -0.41 16.24
CA LYS A 197 -2.54 -0.08 17.09
C LYS A 197 -2.31 -0.51 18.54
N ARG A 198 -2.90 0.23 19.48
CA ARG A 198 -3.06 -0.13 20.89
C ARG A 198 -4.54 -0.03 21.24
N GLY A 199 -5.24 -1.16 21.26
CA GLY A 199 -6.71 -1.16 21.30
C GLY A 199 -7.28 -0.47 20.06
N SER A 200 -8.11 0.56 20.25
CA SER A 200 -8.66 1.38 19.15
C SER A 200 -7.75 2.52 18.71
N TYR A 201 -6.68 2.82 19.45
CA TYR A 201 -5.78 3.93 19.15
C TYR A 201 -4.77 3.54 18.07
N VAL A 202 -4.67 4.34 17.01
CA VAL A 202 -3.62 4.21 15.99
C VAL A 202 -2.35 4.85 16.51
N VAL A 203 -1.27 4.08 16.53
CA VAL A 203 0.04 4.49 17.03
C VAL A 203 0.88 4.97 15.85
N PRO A 204 1.35 6.23 15.84
CA PRO A 204 2.21 6.72 14.78
C PRO A 204 3.52 5.93 14.68
N VAL A 205 3.85 5.48 13.48
CA VAL A 205 5.07 4.74 13.19
C VAL A 205 5.77 5.29 11.96
N GLU A 206 7.10 5.30 12.01
CA GLU A 206 7.97 5.47 10.86
C GLU A 206 8.18 4.11 10.19
N VAL A 207 8.06 4.07 8.87
CA VAL A 207 8.32 2.88 8.07
C VAL A 207 9.44 3.19 7.09
N GLU A 208 10.55 2.46 7.21
CA GLU A 208 11.77 2.73 6.44
C GLU A 208 12.13 1.52 5.57
N VAL A 209 12.51 1.78 4.31
CA VAL A 209 13.10 0.76 3.45
C VAL A 209 14.49 0.40 3.98
N VAL A 210 14.74 -0.89 4.22
CA VAL A 210 16.06 -1.40 4.64
C VAL A 210 16.77 -2.06 3.47
N SER A 211 16.05 -2.89 2.71
CA SER A 211 16.52 -3.53 1.49
C SER A 211 15.33 -3.91 0.62
N ALA A 212 15.59 -4.46 -0.57
CA ALA A 212 14.53 -4.91 -1.48
C ALA A 212 13.53 -5.89 -0.83
N LYS A 213 13.92 -6.62 0.24
CA LYS A 213 13.08 -7.59 0.95
C LYS A 213 12.83 -7.23 2.41
N GLN A 214 13.33 -6.09 2.89
CA GLN A 214 13.23 -5.73 4.30
C GLN A 214 12.81 -4.28 4.48
N PHE A 215 11.94 -4.07 5.45
CA PHE A 215 11.60 -2.75 5.95
C PHE A 215 11.63 -2.74 7.47
N ARG A 216 11.81 -1.55 8.02
CA ARG A 216 11.82 -1.31 9.46
C ARG A 216 10.55 -0.55 9.84
N VAL A 217 9.93 -0.97 10.94
CA VAL A 217 8.83 -0.26 11.60
C VAL A 217 9.35 0.24 12.95
N LYS A 218 9.20 1.53 13.22
CA LYS A 218 9.68 2.16 14.44
C LYS A 218 8.61 3.11 14.98
N PRO A 219 8.38 3.16 16.30
CA PRO A 219 7.54 4.21 16.88
C PRO A 219 8.08 5.61 16.55
N VAL A 220 7.20 6.54 16.16
CA VAL A 220 7.54 7.98 16.15
C VAL A 220 7.80 8.45 17.59
N GLU A 221 6.94 8.01 18.51
CA GLU A 221 7.04 8.28 19.95
C GLU A 221 7.16 6.97 20.73
N THR A 222 7.94 6.99 21.81
CA THR A 222 8.10 5.83 22.69
C THR A 222 6.76 5.20 23.06
N TYR A 223 6.63 3.89 22.83
CA TYR A 223 5.44 3.15 23.20
C TYR A 223 5.17 3.26 24.70
N THR A 224 3.95 3.61 25.05
CA THR A 224 3.45 3.49 26.42
C THR A 224 3.21 2.02 26.77
N ARG A 225 3.20 1.69 28.07
CA ARG A 225 2.91 0.33 28.54
C ARG A 225 1.58 -0.20 27.99
N GLY A 226 1.57 -1.42 27.46
CA GLY A 226 0.35 -2.04 26.94
C GLY A 226 0.57 -3.15 25.91
N THR A 227 -0.52 -3.61 25.31
CA THR A 227 -0.50 -4.59 24.22
C THR A 227 -0.72 -3.87 22.89
N TYR A 228 0.15 -4.15 21.94
CA TYR A 228 0.16 -3.55 20.61
C TYR A 228 -0.11 -4.60 19.56
N THR A 229 -0.71 -4.18 18.46
CA THR A 229 -0.97 -4.99 17.28
C THR A 229 -0.45 -4.26 16.06
N MET A 230 0.42 -4.92 15.29
CA MET A 230 0.90 -4.46 14.01
C MET A 230 0.21 -5.26 12.91
N ASP A 231 -0.50 -4.57 12.03
CA ASP A 231 -1.13 -5.18 10.86
C ASP A 231 -0.28 -4.87 9.62
N ILE A 232 0.11 -5.91 8.88
CA ILE A 232 0.72 -5.83 7.55
C ILE A 232 -0.32 -6.36 6.56
N THR A 233 -0.84 -5.50 5.69
CA THR A 233 -2.00 -5.78 4.85
C THR A 233 -1.60 -6.20 3.44
N ASP A 234 -2.56 -6.73 2.67
CA ASP A 234 -2.38 -7.07 1.26
C ASP A 234 -2.29 -5.84 0.32
N GLN A 235 -2.33 -4.63 0.90
CA GLN A 235 -1.97 -3.38 0.23
C GLN A 235 -0.46 -3.31 -0.07
N LEU A 236 0.39 -3.98 0.72
CA LEU A 236 1.80 -4.13 0.39
C LEU A 236 1.94 -5.05 -0.82
N ARG A 237 2.62 -4.58 -1.86
CA ARG A 237 2.77 -5.35 -3.09
C ARG A 237 4.21 -5.74 -3.36
N SER A 238 4.38 -6.88 -4.01
CA SER A 238 5.67 -7.25 -4.58
C SER A 238 6.08 -6.24 -5.66
N ALA A 239 7.37 -6.21 -5.99
CA ALA A 239 7.88 -5.39 -7.09
C ALA A 239 7.18 -5.68 -8.45
N ASN A 240 6.53 -6.85 -8.58
CA ASN A 240 5.83 -7.28 -9.79
C ASN A 240 4.29 -7.23 -9.66
N GLY A 241 3.73 -6.43 -8.75
CA GLY A 241 2.27 -6.30 -8.68
C GLY A 241 1.54 -7.17 -7.65
N LYS A 242 2.17 -8.26 -7.21
CA LYS A 242 1.46 -9.35 -6.49
C LYS A 242 1.15 -8.96 -5.05
N LYS A 243 -0.04 -9.34 -4.57
CA LYS A 243 -0.45 -9.25 -3.16
C LYS A 243 0.42 -10.14 -2.29
N LEU A 244 0.50 -9.84 -0.99
CA LEU A 244 0.91 -10.83 0.01
C LEU A 244 0.01 -12.07 -0.09
N SER A 245 0.56 -13.24 0.22
CA SER A 245 -0.22 -14.49 0.22
C SER A 245 -1.34 -14.46 1.27
N GLN A 246 -1.10 -13.77 2.38
CA GLN A 246 -2.08 -13.45 3.41
C GLN A 246 -1.61 -12.22 4.19
N PRO A 247 -2.53 -11.39 4.70
CA PRO A 247 -2.16 -10.34 5.64
C PRO A 247 -1.62 -10.95 6.94
N VAL A 248 -0.84 -10.18 7.69
CA VAL A 248 -0.22 -10.61 8.95
C VAL A 248 -0.64 -9.67 10.05
N ARG A 249 -1.07 -10.22 11.18
CA ARG A 249 -1.34 -9.51 12.43
C ARG A 249 -0.36 -9.98 13.48
N PHE A 250 0.46 -9.07 13.97
CA PHE A 250 1.52 -9.36 14.92
C PHE A 250 1.28 -8.63 16.25
N THR A 251 1.11 -9.37 17.33
CA THR A 251 0.82 -8.82 18.66
C THR A 251 2.04 -8.88 19.57
N PHE A 252 2.31 -7.82 20.32
CA PHE A 252 3.41 -7.77 21.30
C PHE A 252 3.07 -6.91 22.53
N LYS A 253 3.82 -7.08 23.62
CA LYS A 253 3.63 -6.34 24.88
C LYS A 253 4.81 -5.42 25.17
N VAL A 254 4.51 -4.19 25.57
CA VAL A 254 5.47 -3.20 26.08
C VAL A 254 5.27 -3.09 27.59
N ASN A 255 6.37 -3.20 28.34
CA ASN A 255 6.38 -3.03 29.80
C ASN A 255 6.77 -1.61 30.20
#